data_AF-A0A4U3ANV2-F1
#
_entry.id   AF-A0A4U3ANV2-F1
#
_cell.length_a   1.000
_cell.length_b   1.000
_cell.length_c   1.000
_cell.angle_alpha   90.00
_cell.angle_beta   90.00
_cell.angle_gamma   90.00
#
_symmetry.space_group_name_H-M   'P 1'
#
loop_
_entity.id
_entity.type
_entity.pdbx_description
1 polymer ?
#
loop_
_entity_poly.entity_id
_entity_poly.type
_entity_poly.pdbx_seq_one_letter_code
_entity_poly.pdbx_strand_id
1 'polypeptide(L)'
;PGKQYIKQAIEKHMDIVAISKGALVTNWREINEAAKIANVRIRYSGATAAALPTLDIGQFSLAGCHIEKIEGILNGTTNYILSKMNEEDITFEEALKEAQSKGIAETNPTLDVSGSDSACKL
;
A
#
# COMPACT_ATOMS: atom_id res chain seq x y z
N PRO A 1 13.55 7.56 -7.03
CA PRO A 1 14.23 8.04 -5.79
C PRO A 1 14.16 7.06 -4.60
N GLY A 2 12.99 6.52 -4.22
CA GLY A 2 12.85 5.67 -3.02
C GLY A 2 13.83 4.48 -2.96
N LYS A 3 14.00 3.74 -4.06
CA LYS A 3 14.98 2.64 -4.17
C LYS A 3 16.41 3.08 -3.81
N GLN A 4 16.83 4.25 -4.31
CA GLN A 4 18.18 4.77 -4.10
C GLN A 4 18.43 5.08 -2.63
N TYR A 5 17.46 5.70 -1.95
CA TYR A 5 17.57 5.99 -0.52
C TYR A 5 17.63 4.71 0.33
N ILE A 6 16.82 3.71 -0.02
CA ILE A 6 16.86 2.40 0.65
C ILE A 6 18.25 1.77 0.51
N LYS A 7 18.82 1.74 -0.71
CA LYS A 7 20.15 1.18 -0.94
C LYS A 7 21.25 1.90 -0.14
N GLN A 8 21.25 3.23 -0.16
CA GLN A 8 22.22 4.03 0.58
C GLN A 8 22.12 3.82 2.10
N ALA A 9 20.91 3.59 2.63
CA ALA A 9 20.73 3.26 4.04
C ALA A 9 21.27 1.87 4.38
N ILE A 10 21.07 0.88 3.50
CA ILE A 10 21.65 -0.48 3.63
C ILE A 10 23.18 -0.41 3.65
N GLU A 11 23.79 0.32 2.72
CA GLU A 11 25.26 0.52 2.63
C GLU A 11 25.84 1.17 3.90
N LYS A 12 25.02 1.95 4.61
CA LYS A 12 25.37 2.61 5.88
C LYS A 12 24.97 1.79 7.11
N HIS A 13 24.51 0.55 6.95
CA HIS A 13 24.03 -0.32 8.02
C HIS A 13 22.91 0.32 8.88
N MET A 14 22.01 1.08 8.26
CA MET A 14 20.88 1.72 8.92
C MET A 14 19.61 0.89 8.75
N ASP A 15 18.84 0.75 9.83
CA ASP A 15 17.47 0.22 9.77
C ASP A 15 16.56 1.18 8.99
N ILE A 16 15.55 0.63 8.30
CA ILE A 16 14.75 1.35 7.31
C ILE A 16 13.26 1.22 7.63
N VAL A 17 12.55 2.36 7.62
CA VAL A 17 11.08 2.40 7.61
C VAL A 17 10.63 3.00 6.28
N ALA A 18 9.88 2.23 5.48
CA ALA A 18 9.50 2.60 4.13
C ALA A 18 7.97 2.64 3.94
N ILE A 19 7.48 3.73 3.35
CA ILE A 19 6.06 3.91 2.95
C ILE A 19 5.90 3.80 1.41
N SER A 20 7.01 3.85 0.68
CA SER A 20 7.02 3.87 -0.79
C SER A 20 6.72 2.49 -1.41
N LYS A 21 5.45 2.26 -1.75
CA LYS A 21 4.96 1.07 -2.50
C LYS A 21 5.79 0.77 -3.74
N GLY A 22 5.97 1.75 -4.65
CA GLY A 22 6.65 1.51 -5.93
C GLY A 22 8.10 1.01 -5.78
N ALA A 23 8.84 1.52 -4.80
CA ALA A 23 10.20 1.05 -4.51
C ALA A 23 10.23 -0.39 -3.98
N LEU A 24 9.26 -0.75 -3.13
CA LEU A 24 9.12 -2.08 -2.54
C LEU A 24 8.64 -3.09 -3.58
N VAL A 25 7.52 -2.83 -4.26
CA VAL A 25 6.88 -3.76 -5.22
C VAL A 25 7.82 -4.15 -6.36
N THR A 26 8.52 -3.18 -6.96
CA THR A 26 9.34 -3.44 -8.16
C THR A 26 10.72 -4.02 -7.85
N ASN A 27 11.21 -3.92 -6.61
CA ASN A 27 12.59 -4.31 -6.27
C ASN A 27 12.71 -5.09 -4.96
N TRP A 28 11.62 -5.69 -4.47
CA TRP A 28 11.55 -6.31 -3.15
C TRP A 28 12.67 -7.34 -2.94
N ARG A 29 12.86 -8.24 -3.90
CA ARG A 29 13.86 -9.30 -3.81
C ARG A 29 15.27 -8.75 -3.60
N GLU A 30 15.68 -7.82 -4.47
CA GLU A 30 16.99 -7.18 -4.41
C GLU A 30 17.20 -6.43 -3.09
N ILE A 31 16.19 -5.67 -2.64
CA ILE A 31 16.24 -4.91 -1.39
C ILE A 31 16.34 -5.84 -0.18
N ASN A 32 15.53 -6.90 -0.15
CA ASN A 32 15.48 -7.85 0.97
C ASN A 32 16.77 -8.68 1.07
N GLU A 33 17.33 -9.11 -0.07
CA GLU A 33 18.63 -9.81 -0.09
C GLU A 33 19.75 -8.90 0.41
N ALA A 34 19.83 -7.65 -0.06
CA ALA A 34 20.84 -6.69 0.39
C ALA A 34 20.71 -6.38 1.90
N ALA A 35 19.49 -6.22 2.40
CA ALA A 35 19.22 -5.97 3.81
C ALA A 35 19.67 -7.14 4.71
N LYS A 36 19.42 -8.38 4.28
CA LYS A 36 19.90 -9.59 4.98
C LYS A 36 21.42 -9.65 5.04
N ILE A 37 22.11 -9.38 3.93
CA ILE A 37 23.58 -9.38 3.87
C ILE A 37 24.16 -8.32 4.80
N ALA A 38 23.58 -7.12 4.82
CA ALA A 38 24.04 -6.02 5.68
C ALA A 38 23.57 -6.13 7.15
N ASN A 39 22.78 -7.16 7.48
CA ASN A 39 22.14 -7.36 8.78
C ASN A 39 21.32 -6.15 9.27
N VAL A 40 20.52 -5.56 8.37
CA VAL A 40 19.62 -4.43 8.68
C VAL A 40 18.16 -4.83 8.55
N ARG A 41 17.27 -4.16 9.29
CA ARG A 41 15.83 -4.42 9.28
C ARG A 41 15.11 -3.45 8.36
N ILE A 42 14.09 -3.95 7.67
CA ILE A 42 13.17 -3.14 6.87
C ILE A 42 11.75 -3.33 7.42
N ARG A 43 11.11 -2.22 7.78
CA ARG A 43 9.69 -2.17 8.16
C ARG A 43 8.90 -1.38 7.13
N TYR A 44 7.76 -1.92 6.70
CA TYR A 44 7.00 -1.36 5.57
C TYR A 44 5.48 -1.48 5.71
N SER A 45 4.97 -1.64 6.93
CA SER A 45 3.52 -1.80 7.18
C SER A 45 2.70 -0.66 6.58
N GLY A 46 3.18 0.58 6.72
CA GLY A 46 2.52 1.77 6.18
C GLY A 46 2.36 1.79 4.66
N ALA A 47 3.16 1.00 3.91
CA ALA A 47 3.03 0.89 2.46
C ALA A 47 1.86 -0.02 2.04
N THR A 48 1.38 -0.92 2.90
CA THR A 48 0.42 -1.97 2.53
C THR A 48 -1.04 -1.57 2.77
N ALA A 49 -1.38 -1.05 3.95
CA ALA A 49 -2.76 -0.67 4.28
C ALA A 49 -2.83 0.54 5.23
N ALA A 50 -1.89 1.47 5.08
CA ALA A 50 -1.76 2.68 5.89
C ALA A 50 -1.74 2.37 7.40
N ALA A 51 -2.84 2.67 8.11
CA ALA A 51 -2.96 2.47 9.56
C ALA A 51 -3.34 1.04 9.96
N LEU A 52 -3.75 0.19 9.02
CA LEU A 52 -4.12 -1.20 9.34
C LEU A 52 -2.85 -2.04 9.57
N PRO A 53 -2.81 -2.88 10.63
CA PRO A 53 -1.66 -3.70 10.96
C PRO A 53 -1.59 -4.98 10.11
N THR A 54 -1.79 -4.89 8.80
CA THR A 54 -1.92 -6.05 7.89
C THR A 54 -0.69 -6.94 7.90
N LEU A 55 0.52 -6.37 7.88
CA LEU A 55 1.75 -7.15 7.98
C LEU A 55 1.91 -7.81 9.34
N ASP A 56 1.56 -7.11 10.42
CA ASP A 56 1.74 -7.65 11.77
C ASP A 56 0.74 -8.78 12.07
N ILE A 57 -0.46 -8.70 11.50
CA ILE A 57 -1.43 -9.79 11.53
C ILE A 57 -0.83 -11.04 10.88
N GLY A 58 -0.30 -10.90 9.65
CA GLY A 58 0.27 -12.04 8.91
C GLY A 58 1.57 -12.59 9.50
N GLN A 59 2.47 -11.72 9.96
CA GLN A 59 3.81 -12.11 10.40
C GLN A 59 3.90 -12.51 11.88
N PHE A 60 3.10 -11.87 12.75
CA PHE A 60 3.21 -12.08 14.20
C PHE A 60 1.95 -12.71 14.78
N SER A 61 0.77 -12.14 14.50
CA SER A 61 -0.47 -12.57 15.14
C SER A 61 -0.90 -13.97 14.69
N LEU A 62 -0.64 -14.31 13.43
CA LEU A 62 -0.98 -15.59 12.80
C LEU A 62 0.25 -16.48 12.56
N ALA A 63 1.37 -16.24 13.25
CA ALA A 63 2.62 -16.97 13.02
C ALA A 63 2.52 -18.50 13.21
N GLY A 64 1.53 -18.97 13.98
CA GLY A 64 1.23 -20.40 14.18
C GLY A 64 0.12 -20.95 13.27
N CYS A 65 -0.44 -20.14 12.39
CA CYS A 65 -1.56 -20.49 11.53
C CYS A 65 -1.11 -20.68 10.07
N HIS A 66 -1.91 -21.42 9.31
CA HIS A 66 -1.83 -21.42 7.85
C HIS A 66 -2.88 -20.44 7.30
N ILE A 67 -2.44 -19.38 6.61
CA ILE A 67 -3.34 -18.40 6.02
C ILE A 67 -3.84 -18.95 4.68
N GLU A 68 -5.11 -19.34 4.61
CA GLU A 68 -5.72 -19.90 3.39
C GLU A 68 -6.14 -18.83 2.38
N LYS A 69 -6.58 -17.66 2.87
CA LYS A 69 -7.12 -16.58 2.02
C LYS A 69 -6.98 -15.22 2.70
N ILE A 70 -6.73 -14.19 1.88
CA ILE A 70 -6.78 -12.77 2.29
C ILE A 70 -7.75 -12.05 1.35
N GLU A 71 -8.74 -11.38 1.92
CA GLU A 71 -9.69 -10.53 1.19
C GLU A 71 -9.82 -9.19 1.92
N GLY A 72 -9.91 -8.11 1.15
CA GLY A 72 -10.04 -6.79 1.75
C GLY A 72 -10.27 -5.69 0.73
N ILE A 73 -10.83 -4.58 1.24
CA ILE A 73 -10.98 -3.34 0.51
C ILE A 73 -9.74 -2.50 0.77
N LEU A 74 -8.84 -2.45 -0.21
CA LEU A 74 -7.50 -1.89 -0.04
C LEU A 74 -7.38 -0.45 -0.55
N ASN A 75 -8.40 0.12 -1.19
CA ASN A 75 -8.36 1.47 -1.73
C ASN A 75 -9.57 2.30 -1.25
N GLY A 76 -9.29 3.36 -0.49
CA GLY A 76 -10.31 4.20 0.12
C GLY A 76 -11.10 5.02 -0.90
N THR A 77 -10.45 5.51 -1.96
CA THR A 77 -11.07 6.34 -2.99
C THR A 77 -12.15 5.57 -3.75
N THR A 78 -11.82 4.39 -4.26
CA THR A 78 -12.78 3.53 -4.97
C THR A 78 -13.88 3.03 -4.05
N ASN A 79 -13.56 2.68 -2.80
CA ASN A 79 -14.57 2.32 -1.82
C ASN A 79 -15.57 3.46 -1.59
N TYR A 80 -15.09 4.68 -1.40
CA TYR A 80 -15.93 5.86 -1.22
C TYR A 80 -16.86 6.09 -2.41
N ILE A 81 -16.30 6.04 -3.63
CA ILE A 81 -17.06 6.24 -4.87
C ILE A 81 -18.16 5.19 -5.00
N LEU A 82 -17.84 3.91 -4.82
CA LEU A 82 -18.81 2.81 -4.92
C LEU A 82 -19.89 2.90 -3.84
N SER A 83 -19.52 3.25 -2.60
CA SER A 83 -20.48 3.49 -1.52
C SER A 83 -21.43 4.63 -1.87
N LYS A 84 -20.92 5.75 -2.40
CA LYS A 84 -21.76 6.90 -2.79
C LYS A 84 -22.72 6.58 -3.92
N MET A 85 -22.24 5.92 -4.96
CA MET A 85 -23.09 5.45 -6.06
C MET A 85 -24.23 4.55 -5.55
N ASN A 86 -23.92 3.63 -4.63
CA ASN A 86 -24.91 2.71 -4.07
C ASN A 86 -25.90 3.39 -3.09
N GLU A 87 -25.43 4.30 -2.25
CA GLU A 87 -26.26 4.94 -1.22
C GLU A 87 -27.17 6.03 -1.77
N GLU A 88 -26.72 6.77 -2.78
CA GLU A 88 -27.39 7.97 -3.29
C GLU A 88 -27.97 7.79 -4.70
N ASP A 89 -27.78 6.61 -5.31
CA ASP A 89 -28.21 6.30 -6.69
C ASP A 89 -27.71 7.33 -7.71
N ILE A 90 -26.43 7.70 -7.57
CA ILE A 90 -25.75 8.69 -8.42
C ILE A 90 -24.77 8.03 -9.39
N THR A 91 -24.42 8.76 -10.44
CA THR A 91 -23.45 8.31 -11.44
C THR A 91 -22.03 8.26 -10.88
N PHE A 92 -21.16 7.52 -11.57
CA PHE A 92 -19.74 7.48 -11.24
C PHE A 92 -19.09 8.87 -11.31
N GLU A 93 -19.43 9.65 -12.34
CA GLU A 93 -18.88 10.99 -12.56
C GLU A 93 -19.25 11.96 -11.43
N GLU A 94 -20.49 11.87 -10.93
CA GLU A 94 -20.96 12.67 -9.79
C GLU A 94 -20.22 12.28 -8.51
N ALA A 95 -20.15 10.98 -8.21
CA ALA A 95 -19.44 10.46 -7.04
C ALA A 95 -17.94 10.79 -7.07
N LEU A 96 -17.29 10.69 -8.23
CA LEU A 96 -15.89 11.06 -8.41
C LEU A 96 -15.66 12.57 -8.19
N LYS A 97 -16.52 13.41 -8.76
CA LYS A 97 -16.44 14.86 -8.58
C LYS A 97 -16.62 15.25 -7.11
N GLU A 98 -17.53 14.59 -6.41
CA GLU A 98 -17.70 14.78 -4.97
C GLU A 98 -16.44 14.34 -4.20
N ALA A 99 -15.90 13.15 -4.48
CA ALA A 99 -14.67 12.66 -3.86
C ALA A 99 -13.51 13.63 -4.06
N GLN A 100 -13.38 14.23 -5.25
CA GLN A 100 -12.38 15.26 -5.54
C GLN A 100 -12.62 16.55 -4.73
N SER A 101 -13.87 17.01 -4.65
CA SER A 101 -14.20 18.22 -3.87
C SER A 101 -13.93 18.07 -2.37
N LYS A 102 -14.05 16.84 -1.85
CA LYS A 102 -13.74 16.48 -0.47
C LYS A 102 -12.25 16.15 -0.22
N GLY A 103 -11.42 16.18 -1.27
CA GLY A 103 -9.99 15.84 -1.18
C GLY A 103 -9.72 14.35 -0.93
N ILE A 104 -10.71 13.48 -1.17
CA ILE A 104 -10.57 12.02 -1.08
C ILE A 104 -9.89 11.47 -2.34
N ALA A 105 -10.24 12.00 -3.51
CA ALA A 105 -9.61 11.68 -4.79
C ALA A 105 -8.73 12.84 -5.26
N GLU A 106 -7.58 12.53 -5.84
CA GLU A 106 -6.74 13.52 -6.51
C GLU A 106 -7.35 13.98 -7.85
N THR A 107 -6.85 15.10 -8.39
CA THR A 107 -7.24 15.61 -9.73
C THR A 107 -7.03 14.55 -10.81
N ASN A 108 -5.96 13.75 -10.68
CA ASN A 108 -5.72 12.58 -11.50
C ASN A 108 -5.98 11.30 -10.68
N PRO A 109 -7.19 10.72 -10.72
CA PRO A 109 -7.55 9.57 -9.90
C PRO A 109 -7.13 8.22 -10.52
N THR A 110 -6.37 8.20 -11.62
CA THR A 110 -6.10 6.98 -12.40
C THR A 110 -5.54 5.84 -11.55
N LEU A 111 -4.63 6.10 -10.61
CA LEU A 111 -4.04 5.05 -9.78
C LEU A 111 -5.08 4.34 -8.90
N ASP A 112 -6.09 5.07 -8.44
CA ASP A 112 -7.17 4.54 -7.62
C ASP A 112 -8.19 3.79 -8.49
N VAL A 113 -8.76 4.46 -9.49
CA VAL A 113 -9.90 3.93 -10.26
C VAL A 113 -9.52 2.79 -11.21
N SER A 114 -8.25 2.70 -11.62
CA SER A 114 -7.75 1.57 -12.41
C SER A 114 -7.49 0.31 -11.58
N GLY A 115 -7.53 0.41 -10.25
CA GLY A 115 -7.15 -0.66 -9.34
C GLY A 115 -5.63 -0.85 -9.18
N SER A 116 -4.80 -0.02 -9.83
CA SER A 116 -3.33 -0.12 -9.74
C SER A 116 -2.82 0.04 -8.30
N ASP A 117 -3.44 0.92 -7.51
CA ASP A 117 -3.10 1.10 -6.09
C ASP A 117 -3.40 -0.16 -5.26
N SER A 118 -4.59 -0.76 -5.44
CA SER A 118 -4.96 -2.02 -4.78
C SER A 118 -4.03 -3.17 -5.19
N ALA A 119 -3.71 -3.27 -6.48
CA ALA A 119 -2.79 -4.28 -7.00
C ALA A 119 -1.38 -4.15 -6.41
N CYS A 120 -0.90 -2.93 -6.13
CA CYS A 120 0.39 -2.72 -5.47
C CYS A 120 0.41 -3.11 -3.98
N LYS A 121 -0.75 -3.34 -3.37
CA LYS A 121 -0.90 -3.70 -1.95
C LYS A 121 -1.05 -5.21 -1.73
N LEU A 122 -1.41 -5.96 -2.77
CA LEU A 122 -1.43 -7.42 -2.82
C LEU A 122 -0.03 -7.97 -3.11
#